data_AF-A0A068N3L1-F1
#
_entry.id   AF-A0A068N3L1-F1
#
_cell.length_a   1.000
_cell.length_b   1.000
_cell.length_c   1.000
_cell.angle_alpha   90.00
_cell.angle_beta   90.00
_cell.angle_gamma   90.00
#
_symmetry.space_group_name_H-M   'P 1'
#
loop_
_entity.id
_entity.type
_entity.pdbx_description
1 polymer ?
#
loop_
_entity_poly.entity_id
_entity_poly.type
_entity_poly.pdbx_seq_one_letter_code
_entity_poly.pdbx_strand_id
1 'polypeptide(L)'
;MLHQFLKRSILPLVCLSGFFYIQAGLADQPSTAIVQSLTAGDRACYVELIDNKGNISTEYADFDICEQDLVGKRVKLTYEAGNIQAASCQGNPECTASERVMLIIKAKVMD
;
A
#
# COMPACT_ATOMS: atom_id res chain seq x y z
N MET A 1 9.11 -52.37 30.64
CA MET A 1 8.96 -50.95 30.27
C MET A 1 8.94 -50.13 31.56
N LEU A 2 10.06 -49.97 32.27
CA LEU A 2 11.06 -48.89 32.17
C LEU A 2 10.46 -47.47 32.31
N HIS A 3 10.32 -46.99 33.56
CA HIS A 3 10.98 -45.80 34.17
C HIS A 3 10.48 -44.42 33.68
N GLN A 4 9.77 -43.64 34.52
CA GLN A 4 10.24 -42.72 35.58
C GLN A 4 10.66 -41.32 35.09
N PHE A 5 9.88 -40.32 35.54
CA PHE A 5 10.29 -39.10 36.25
C PHE A 5 11.63 -38.38 35.97
N LEU A 6 11.52 -37.05 35.86
CA LEU A 6 12.43 -35.98 36.37
C LEU A 6 13.78 -35.70 35.66
N LYS A 7 13.81 -34.60 34.87
CA LYS A 7 14.87 -33.55 34.86
C LYS A 7 14.41 -32.39 33.96
N ARG A 8 13.99 -31.22 34.50
CA ARG A 8 14.79 -30.03 34.85
C ARG A 8 15.82 -29.61 33.79
N SER A 9 15.70 -28.35 33.35
CA SER A 9 16.65 -27.55 32.55
C SER A 9 16.88 -28.09 31.13
N ILE A 10 16.90 -27.29 30.07
CA ILE A 10 17.69 -26.07 29.87
C ILE A 10 16.94 -25.18 28.87
N LEU A 11 16.78 -23.89 29.19
CA LEU A 11 16.54 -22.81 28.23
C LEU A 11 17.83 -22.62 27.41
N PRO A 12 17.86 -22.79 26.08
CA PRO A 12 18.81 -22.05 25.25
C PRO A 12 18.08 -20.75 24.86
N LEU A 13 18.39 -19.60 25.45
CA LEU A 13 19.55 -18.78 25.11
C LEU A 13 19.94 -18.83 23.61
N VAL A 14 19.04 -18.33 22.77
CA VAL A 14 19.35 -17.71 21.47
C VAL A 14 18.76 -16.30 21.60
N CYS A 15 19.47 -15.27 22.06
CA CYS A 15 20.59 -14.56 21.43
C CYS A 15 20.35 -14.25 19.95
N LEU A 16 19.89 -13.01 19.71
CA LEU A 16 20.30 -12.16 18.58
C LEU A 16 20.23 -12.80 17.18
N SER A 17 19.02 -13.00 16.69
CA SER A 17 18.73 -12.66 15.29
C SER A 17 17.46 -11.85 15.29
N GLY A 18 17.62 -10.54 15.42
CA GLY A 18 16.56 -9.57 15.23
C GLY A 18 16.04 -9.62 13.81
N PHE A 19 15.22 -10.63 13.51
CA PHE A 19 14.17 -10.46 12.53
C PHE A 19 13.14 -9.55 13.19
N PHE A 20 13.44 -8.25 13.12
CA PHE A 20 12.39 -7.25 13.03
C PHE A 20 11.60 -7.67 11.79
N TYR A 21 10.56 -8.48 11.99
CA TYR A 21 9.48 -8.56 11.03
C TYR A 21 8.96 -7.13 10.98
N ILE A 22 9.42 -6.36 9.99
CA ILE A 22 8.71 -5.17 9.58
C ILE A 22 7.37 -5.71 9.12
N GLN A 23 6.41 -5.75 10.04
CA GLN A 23 5.02 -5.62 9.66
C GLN A 23 5.02 -4.38 8.79
N ALA A 24 4.83 -4.58 7.48
CA ALA A 24 4.44 -3.52 6.57
C ALA A 24 3.08 -3.04 7.10
N GLY A 25 3.14 -2.23 8.15
CA GLY A 25 2.00 -1.49 8.65
C GLY A 25 1.54 -0.66 7.48
N LEU A 26 0.22 -0.68 7.26
CA LEU A 26 -0.55 0.28 6.48
C LEU A 26 0.33 1.46 6.10
N ALA A 27 0.89 1.43 4.88
CA ALA A 27 1.75 2.50 4.42
C ALA A 27 0.98 3.80 4.66
N ASP A 28 1.53 4.68 5.47
CA ASP A 28 0.89 5.93 5.86
C ASP A 28 0.72 6.75 4.58
N GLN A 29 -0.47 6.70 4.00
CA GLN A 29 -0.74 7.31 2.71
C GLN A 29 -0.51 8.82 2.82
N PRO A 30 0.30 9.42 1.94
CA PRO A 30 0.67 10.81 2.09
C PRO A 30 -0.57 11.71 1.93
N SER A 31 -0.88 12.50 2.94
CA SER A 31 -1.95 13.52 2.82
C SER A 31 -1.57 14.69 1.89
N THR A 32 -0.27 14.88 1.66
CA THR A 32 0.28 15.84 0.69
C THR A 32 1.52 15.25 0.01
N ALA A 33 1.64 15.41 -1.30
CA ALA A 33 2.76 14.88 -2.08
C ALA A 33 2.96 15.67 -3.39
N ILE A 34 4.08 15.44 -4.07
CA ILE A 34 4.29 15.83 -5.47
C ILE A 34 3.89 14.67 -6.36
N VAL A 35 3.06 14.91 -7.37
CA VAL A 35 2.70 13.89 -8.36
C VAL A 35 3.85 13.72 -9.34
N GLN A 36 4.46 12.54 -9.37
CA GLN A 36 5.55 12.22 -10.28
C GLN A 36 5.02 11.68 -11.61
N SER A 37 4.03 10.79 -11.58
CA SER A 37 3.40 10.24 -12.77
C SER A 37 1.95 9.81 -12.51
N LEU A 38 1.17 9.74 -13.60
CA LEU A 38 -0.21 9.24 -13.63
C LEU A 38 -0.30 8.19 -14.74
N THR A 39 -0.78 7.00 -14.41
CA THR A 39 -0.98 5.92 -15.39
C THR A 39 -2.36 5.31 -15.20
N ALA A 40 -3.23 5.44 -16.21
CA ALA A 40 -4.49 4.71 -16.23
C ALA A 40 -4.18 3.23 -16.51
N GLY A 41 -4.34 2.38 -15.49
CA GLY A 41 -4.13 0.94 -15.64
C GLY A 41 -5.45 0.19 -15.79
N ASP A 42 -5.38 -1.12 -15.61
CA ASP A 42 -6.51 -2.04 -15.80
C ASP A 42 -7.54 -1.97 -14.65
N ARG A 43 -7.08 -1.65 -13.43
CA ARG A 43 -7.89 -1.75 -12.22
C ARG A 43 -8.14 -0.42 -11.51
N ALA A 44 -7.30 0.57 -11.76
CA ALA A 44 -7.33 1.91 -11.14
C ALA A 44 -6.46 2.90 -11.93
N CYS A 45 -6.49 4.17 -11.53
CA CYS A 45 -5.42 5.10 -11.82
C CYS A 45 -4.25 4.86 -10.84
N TYR A 46 -3.05 4.65 -11.37
CA TYR A 46 -1.83 4.46 -10.59
C TYR A 46 -1.11 5.80 -10.51
N VAL A 47 -0.89 6.28 -9.29
CA VAL A 47 -0.30 7.59 -9.02
C VAL A 47 1.02 7.40 -8.31
N GLU A 48 2.11 7.79 -8.96
CA GLU A 48 3.42 7.83 -8.29
C GLU A 48 3.58 9.17 -7.57
N LEU A 49 3.89 9.11 -6.28
CA LEU A 49 3.93 10.25 -5.38
C LEU A 49 5.29 10.35 -4.71
N ILE A 50 5.76 11.58 -4.55
CA ILE A 50 6.89 11.91 -3.68
C ILE A 50 6.35 12.62 -2.43
N ASP A 51 6.45 11.98 -1.28
CA ASP A 51 5.98 12.54 -0.01
C ASP A 51 6.89 13.68 0.51
N ASN A 52 6.52 14.30 1.63
CA ASN A 52 7.31 15.38 2.23
C ASN A 52 8.67 14.92 2.81
N LYS A 53 8.86 13.62 2.99
CA LYS A 53 10.13 13.01 3.44
C LYS A 53 11.00 12.59 2.24
N GLY A 54 10.51 12.74 1.01
CA GLY A 54 11.18 12.32 -0.22
C GLY A 54 11.00 10.84 -0.55
N ASN A 55 10.11 10.11 0.14
CA ASN A 55 9.81 8.73 -0.20
C ASN A 55 8.90 8.67 -1.43
N ILE A 56 9.15 7.67 -2.27
CA ILE A 56 8.32 7.37 -3.44
C ILE A 56 7.34 6.27 -3.08
N SER A 57 6.06 6.47 -3.37
CA SER A 57 5.03 5.43 -3.29
C SER A 57 4.13 5.44 -4.53
N THR A 58 3.52 4.28 -4.81
CA THR A 58 2.46 4.17 -5.81
C THR A 58 1.14 3.98 -5.08
N GLU A 59 0.21 4.91 -5.29
CA GLU A 59 -1.14 4.86 -4.73
C GLU A 59 -2.17 4.53 -5.81
N TYR A 60 -3.27 3.92 -5.39
CA TYR A 60 -4.44 3.74 -6.24
C TYR A 60 -5.35 4.97 -6.16
N ALA A 61 -5.94 5.32 -7.29
CA ALA A 61 -6.83 6.46 -7.44
C ALA A 61 -8.02 6.11 -8.33
N ASP A 62 -9.08 6.89 -8.21
CA ASP A 62 -10.17 6.86 -9.18
C ASP A 62 -9.63 7.25 -10.57
N PHE A 63 -10.24 6.70 -11.63
CA PHE A 63 -9.82 6.95 -13.00
C PHE A 63 -9.84 8.44 -13.36
N ASP A 64 -10.78 9.21 -12.81
CA ASP A 64 -10.89 10.67 -12.97
C ASP A 64 -9.64 11.44 -12.52
N ILE A 65 -8.80 10.87 -11.65
CA ILE A 65 -7.52 11.49 -11.26
C ILE A 65 -6.52 11.46 -12.42
N CYS A 66 -6.53 10.39 -13.22
CA CYS A 66 -5.62 10.24 -14.36
C CYS A 66 -5.94 11.18 -15.52
N GLU A 67 -7.14 11.76 -15.55
CA GLU A 67 -7.55 12.73 -16.57
C GLU A 67 -7.13 14.17 -16.26
N GLN A 68 -6.56 14.41 -15.07
CA GLN A 68 -6.17 15.74 -14.61
C GLN A 68 -4.70 16.06 -14.94
N ASP A 69 -4.42 17.32 -15.26
CA ASP A 69 -3.05 17.82 -15.32
C ASP A 69 -2.53 18.02 -13.89
N LEU A 70 -1.88 17.00 -13.31
CA LEU A 70 -1.31 17.07 -11.95
C LEU A 70 0.18 16.79 -11.89
N VAL A 71 0.79 16.23 -12.95
CA VAL A 71 2.21 15.86 -12.95
C VAL A 71 3.10 17.06 -12.64
N GLY A 72 4.05 16.87 -11.71
CA GLY A 72 4.94 17.91 -11.19
C GLY A 72 4.31 18.85 -10.17
N LYS A 73 2.99 18.77 -9.91
CA LYS A 73 2.31 19.64 -8.96
C LYS A 73 2.33 19.06 -7.55
N ARG A 74 2.44 19.94 -6.55
CA ARG A 74 2.20 19.60 -5.15
C ARG A 74 0.69 19.59 -4.91
N VAL A 75 0.19 18.50 -4.33
CA VAL A 75 -1.24 18.29 -4.12
C VAL A 75 -1.55 17.88 -2.69
N LYS A 76 -2.75 18.25 -2.23
CA LYS A 76 -3.41 17.67 -1.06
C LYS A 76 -4.34 16.56 -1.52
N LEU A 77 -4.16 15.37 -0.95
CA LEU A 77 -4.87 14.15 -1.33
C LEU A 77 -6.01 13.87 -0.35
N THR A 78 -7.12 13.36 -0.88
CA THR A 78 -8.25 12.84 -0.09
C THR A 78 -8.49 11.41 -0.51
N TYR A 79 -8.64 10.54 0.48
CA TYR A 79 -8.78 9.11 0.28
C TYR A 79 -10.16 8.63 0.73
N GLU A 80 -10.68 7.62 0.03
CA GLU A 80 -11.86 6.86 0.45
C GLU A 80 -11.64 5.37 0.19
N ALA A 81 -12.25 4.52 1.01
CA ALA A 81 -12.19 3.08 0.81
C ALA A 81 -13.13 2.66 -0.34
N GLY A 82 -12.56 2.26 -1.46
CA GLY A 82 -13.28 1.80 -2.66
C GLY A 82 -12.98 0.33 -2.98
N ASN A 83 -13.74 -0.25 -3.90
CA ASN A 83 -13.48 -1.59 -4.42
C ASN A 83 -12.88 -1.47 -5.82
N ILE A 84 -11.74 -2.12 -6.05
CA ILE A 84 -11.17 -2.33 -7.38
C ILE A 84 -11.25 -3.82 -7.73
N GLN A 85 -11.23 -4.16 -9.01
CA GLN A 85 -11.11 -5.57 -9.42
C GLN A 85 -9.89 -6.18 -8.72
N ALA A 86 -9.92 -7.44 -8.28
CA ALA A 86 -8.81 -8.05 -7.52
C ALA A 86 -7.57 -8.29 -8.40
N ALA A 87 -6.37 -8.27 -7.80
CA ALA A 87 -5.13 -8.51 -8.54
C ALA A 87 -5.08 -9.89 -9.22
N SER A 88 -5.76 -10.87 -8.62
CA SER A 88 -5.92 -12.23 -9.17
C SER A 88 -6.69 -12.27 -10.50
N CYS A 89 -7.42 -11.22 -10.85
CA CYS A 89 -8.17 -11.16 -12.10
C CYS A 89 -7.29 -10.87 -13.33
N GLN A 90 -6.08 -10.33 -13.15
CA GLN A 90 -5.13 -10.05 -14.25
C GLN A 90 -5.76 -9.29 -15.43
N GLY A 91 -6.64 -8.32 -15.15
CA GLY A 91 -7.31 -7.50 -16.16
C GLY A 91 -8.44 -8.20 -16.94
N ASN A 92 -8.87 -9.40 -16.53
CA ASN A 92 -10.01 -10.07 -17.17
C ASN A 92 -11.33 -9.34 -16.85
N PRO A 93 -12.03 -8.77 -17.85
CA PRO A 93 -13.27 -8.00 -17.62
C PRO A 93 -14.42 -8.85 -17.07
N GLU A 94 -14.41 -10.17 -17.29
CA GLU A 94 -15.44 -11.09 -16.79
C GLU A 94 -15.19 -11.54 -15.33
N CYS A 95 -14.05 -11.17 -14.74
CA CYS A 95 -13.71 -11.52 -13.38
C CYS A 95 -14.45 -10.63 -12.37
N THR A 96 -15.24 -11.26 -11.49
CA THR A 96 -16.06 -10.56 -10.49
C THR A 96 -15.37 -10.39 -9.13
N ALA A 97 -14.14 -10.88 -8.97
CA ALA A 97 -13.42 -10.73 -7.72
C ALA A 97 -12.97 -9.27 -7.54
N SER A 98 -13.14 -8.74 -6.33
CA SER A 98 -12.75 -7.37 -5.98
C SER A 98 -11.95 -7.34 -4.68
N GLU A 99 -11.12 -6.33 -4.51
CA GLU A 99 -10.47 -6.00 -3.24
C GLU A 99 -10.79 -4.58 -2.81
N ARG A 100 -10.90 -4.39 -1.49
CA ARG A 100 -11.17 -3.08 -0.88
C ARG A 100 -9.84 -2.39 -0.56
N VAL A 101 -9.62 -1.23 -1.16
CA VAL A 101 -8.39 -0.43 -1.03
C VAL A 101 -8.74 1.02 -0.73
N MET A 102 -7.78 1.79 -0.24
CA MET A 102 -7.91 3.24 -0.15
C MET A 102 -7.58 3.86 -1.51
N LEU A 103 -8.53 4.57 -2.10
CA LEU A 103 -8.40 5.25 -3.38
C LEU A 103 -8.28 6.75 -3.15
N ILE A 104 -7.37 7.40 -3.88
CA ILE A 104 -7.40 8.86 -4.03
C ILE A 104 -8.63 9.22 -4.85
N ILE A 105 -9.61 9.85 -4.19
CA ILE A 105 -10.84 10.36 -4.82
C ILE A 105 -10.73 11.84 -5.20
N LYS A 106 -9.73 12.54 -4.64
CA LYS A 106 -9.49 13.95 -4.91
C LYS A 106 -8.04 14.33 -4.72
N ALA A 107 -7.51 15.07 -5.69
CA ALA A 107 -6.23 15.76 -5.60
C ALA A 107 -6.46 17.27 -5.79
N LYS A 108 -6.09 18.08 -4.79
CA LYS A 108 -6.17 19.53 -4.88
C LYS A 108 -4.76 20.11 -4.98
N VAL A 109 -4.46 20.83 -6.06
CA VAL A 109 -3.20 21.56 -6.20
C VAL A 109 -3.04 22.57 -5.05
N MET A 110 -1.84 22.60 -4.49
CA MET A 110 -1.45 23.54 -3.43
C MET A 110 -0.62 24.64 -4.08
N ASP A 111 -1.03 25.89 -3.87
CA ASP A 111 -0.32 27.10 -4.30
C ASP A 111 0.91 27.39 -3.42
#